data_AF-A0A936MW87-F1
#
_entry.id   AF-A0A936MW87-F1
#
_cell.length_a   1.000
_cell.length_b   1.000
_cell.length_c   1.000
_cell.angle_alpha   90.00
_cell.angle_beta   90.00
_cell.angle_gamma   90.00
#
_symmetry.space_group_name_H-M   'P 1'
#
loop_
_entity.id
_entity.type
_entity.pdbx_description
1 polymer ?
#
loop_
_entity_poly.entity_id
_entity_poly.type
_entity_poly.pdbx_seq_one_letter_code
_entity_poly.pdbx_strand_id
1 'polypeptide(L)' 'HREPEHPFKFGEDFGLFTQRFPGCMFGLGAGEGTPALHNPDYDFPEDLIPQGIAVFERIVRQLT' A
#
# COMPACT_ATOMS: atom_id res chain seq x y z
N HIS A 1 -11.02 4.47 12.20
CA HIS A 1 -10.73 3.77 10.93
C HIS A 1 -12.05 3.66 10.19
N ARG A 2 -12.22 4.36 9.06
CA ARG A 2 -13.47 4.35 8.30
C ARG A 2 -13.21 3.49 7.06
N GLU A 3 -13.93 2.39 6.94
CA GLU A 3 -13.86 1.59 5.72
C GLU A 3 -14.38 2.43 4.55
N PRO A 4 -13.72 2.39 3.38
CA PRO A 4 -14.22 3.08 2.22
C PRO A 4 -15.53 2.40 1.78
N GLU A 5 -16.59 3.19 1.55
CA GLU A 5 -17.89 2.67 1.09
C GLU A 5 -17.81 2.03 -0.30
N HIS A 6 -16.74 2.33 -1.05
CA HIS A 6 -16.50 1.82 -2.40
C HIS A 6 -15.04 1.37 -2.56
N PRO A 7 -14.76 0.37 -3.43
CA PRO A 7 -13.41 0.03 -3.83
C PRO A 7 -12.65 1.24 -4.39
N PHE A 8 -11.32 1.20 -4.29
CA PHE A 8 -10.48 2.18 -4.96
C PHE A 8 -10.70 2.15 -6.47
N LYS A 9 -10.72 3.33 -7.10
CA LYS A 9 -10.98 3.47 -8.54
C LYS A 9 -9.78 3.18 -9.43
N PHE A 10 -8.58 3.18 -8.87
CA PHE A 10 -7.37 2.89 -9.65
C PHE A 10 -7.33 1.40 -9.98
N GLY A 11 -6.96 1.08 -11.21
CA GLY A 11 -6.59 -0.29 -11.58
C GLY A 11 -5.18 -0.57 -11.09
N GLU A 12 -4.94 -1.81 -10.66
CA GLU A 12 -3.58 -2.26 -10.36
C GLU A 12 -3.33 -3.69 -10.85
N ASP A 13 -2.18 -3.91 -11.47
CA ASP A 13 -1.82 -5.17 -12.12
C ASP A 13 -1.51 -6.31 -11.14
N PHE A 14 -1.26 -6.01 -9.86
CA PHE A 14 -1.10 -7.00 -8.79
C PHE A 14 -2.27 -8.01 -8.72
N GLY A 15 -3.47 -7.56 -9.12
CA GLY A 15 -4.65 -8.41 -9.23
C GLY A 15 -4.42 -9.66 -10.08
N LEU A 16 -3.55 -9.60 -11.09
CA LEU A 16 -3.18 -10.73 -11.95
C LEU A 16 -2.52 -11.87 -11.15
N PHE A 17 -1.71 -11.56 -10.14
CA PHE A 17 -1.11 -12.59 -9.28
C PHE A 17 -2.17 -13.24 -8.39
N THR A 18 -3.07 -12.44 -7.82
CA THR A 18 -4.12 -12.94 -6.93
C THR A 18 -5.20 -13.78 -7.63
N GLN A 19 -5.26 -13.76 -8.97
CA GLN A 19 -6.08 -14.70 -9.73
C GLN A 19 -5.59 -16.15 -9.61
N ARG A 20 -4.29 -16.36 -9.32
CA ARG A 20 -3.67 -17.69 -9.28
C ARG A 20 -3.18 -18.10 -7.88
N PHE A 21 -2.79 -17.14 -7.05
CA PHE A 21 -2.21 -17.40 -5.74
C PHE A 21 -2.95 -16.61 -4.64
N PRO A 22 -3.17 -17.17 -3.44
CA PRO A 22 -3.60 -16.38 -2.31
C PRO A 22 -2.60 -15.25 -2.05
N GLY A 23 -3.07 -14.01 -2.04
CA GLY A 23 -2.23 -12.83 -1.87
C GLY A 23 -3.03 -11.66 -1.34
N CYS A 24 -2.31 -10.66 -0.83
CA CYS A 24 -2.88 -9.44 -0.30
C CYS A 24 -2.05 -8.25 -0.78
N MET A 25 -2.73 -7.19 -1.18
CA MET A 25 -2.14 -5.87 -1.42
C MET A 25 -2.70 -4.91 -0.38
N PHE A 26 -1.85 -4.07 0.19
CA PHE A 26 -2.24 -3.06 1.16
C PHE A 26 -1.50 -1.76 0.84
N GLY A 27 -2.14 -0.63 1.16
CA GLY A 27 -1.51 0.68 1.09
C GLY A 27 -0.90 1.09 2.42
N LEU A 28 0.23 1.80 2.37
CA LEU A 28 0.78 2.51 3.52
C LEU A 28 0.40 3.98 3.41
N GLY A 29 -0.32 4.50 4.41
CA GLY A 29 -0.86 5.85 4.37
C GLY A 29 0.25 6.91 4.39
N ALA A 30 0.27 7.79 3.39
CA ALA A 30 1.21 8.90 3.28
C ALA A 30 0.84 10.14 4.12
N GLY A 31 -0.23 10.06 4.92
CA GLY A 31 -0.76 11.17 5.71
C GLY A 31 -1.90 11.91 5.01
N GLU A 32 -2.77 12.56 5.78
CA GLU A 32 -3.97 13.25 5.28
C GLU A 32 -3.64 14.57 4.56
N GLY A 33 -2.47 15.17 4.85
CA GLY A 33 -1.99 16.40 4.22
C GLY A 33 -1.17 16.17 2.95
N THR A 34 -0.94 14.92 2.56
CA THR A 34 -0.11 14.58 1.40
C THR A 34 -0.98 14.55 0.13
N PRO A 35 -0.53 15.17 -0.97
CA PRO A 35 -1.26 15.11 -2.24
C PRO A 35 -1.56 13.68 -2.69
N ALA A 36 -2.60 13.51 -3.51
CA ALA A 36 -2.88 12.22 -4.12
C ALA A 36 -1.75 11.81 -5.08
N LEU A 37 -1.55 10.50 -5.25
CA LEU A 37 -0.64 9.96 -6.26
C LEU A 37 -1.01 10.51 -7.65
N HIS A 38 0.01 10.80 -8.47
CA HIS A 38 -0.06 11.50 -9.77
C HIS A 38 -0.32 13.02 -9.70
N ASN A 39 -0.48 13.61 -8.52
CA ASN A 39 -0.41 15.07 -8.40
C ASN A 39 1.03 15.55 -8.68
N PRO A 40 1.27 16.62 -9.47
CA PRO A 40 2.61 17.14 -9.73
C PRO A 40 3.35 17.61 -8.47
N ASP A 41 2.63 17.99 -7.42
CA ASP A 41 3.16 18.42 -6.13
C ASP A 41 3.36 17.24 -5.16
N TYR A 42 3.12 16.01 -5.60
CA TYR A 42 3.35 14.82 -4.78
C TYR A 42 4.85 14.65 -4.51
N ASP A 43 5.21 14.72 -3.24
CA ASP A 43 6.53 14.36 -2.73
C ASP A 43 6.41 13.16 -1.80
N PHE A 44 7.28 12.17 -1.98
CA PHE A 44 7.16 10.91 -1.25
C PHE A 44 7.67 11.07 0.19
N PRO A 45 6.86 10.75 1.22
CA PRO A 45 7.30 10.89 2.61
C PRO A 45 8.31 9.79 2.97
N GLU A 46 9.60 10.14 2.98
CA GLU A 46 10.71 9.20 3.25
C GLU A 46 10.60 8.48 4.60
N ASP A 47 9.94 9.09 5.59
CA ASP A 47 9.66 8.48 6.90
C ASP A 47 8.84 7.18 6.80
N LEU A 48 8.17 6.92 5.67
CA LEU A 48 7.48 5.66 5.42
C LEU A 48 8.40 4.50 5.07
N ILE A 49 9.63 4.75 4.58
CA ILE A 49 10.57 3.70 4.20
C ILE A 49 10.82 2.71 5.35
N PRO A 50 11.21 3.13 6.57
CA PRO A 50 11.43 2.19 7.67
C PRO A 50 10.14 1.46 8.07
N GLN A 51 8.97 2.08 7.95
CA GLN A 51 7.68 1.45 8.26
C GLN A 51 7.35 0.34 7.25
N GLY A 52 7.53 0.61 5.95
CA GLY A 52 7.35 -0.37 4.88
C GLY A 52 8.27 -1.57 5.07
N ILE A 53 9.56 -1.34 5.37
CA ILE A 53 10.53 -2.39 5.67
C ILE A 53 10.06 -3.23 6.86
N ALA A 54 9.65 -2.60 7.96
CA ALA A 54 9.22 -3.31 9.17
C ALA A 54 8.01 -4.22 8.93
N VAL A 55 7.04 -3.79 8.10
CA VAL A 55 5.87 -4.61 7.75
C VAL A 55 6.30 -5.85 6.98
N PHE A 56 7.09 -5.69 5.91
CA PHE A 56 7.55 -6.85 5.12
C PHE A 56 8.47 -7.76 5.91
N GLU A 57 9.35 -7.21 6.75
CA GLU A 57 10.23 -8.00 7.63
C GLU A 57 9.44 -8.88 8.59
N ARG A 58 8.42 -8.30 9.24
CA ARG A 58 7.51 -9.03 10.12
C ARG A 58 6.78 -10.16 9.38
N ILE A 59 6.28 -9.90 8.17
CA ILE A 59 5.59 -10.89 7.35
C ILE A 59 6.54 -12.04 7.01
N VAL A 60 7.73 -11.73 6.50
CA VAL A 60 8.73 -12.75 6.13
C VAL A 60 9.11 -13.61 7.33
N ARG A 61 9.31 -13.02 8.51
CA ARG A 61 9.62 -13.78 9.75
C ARG A 61 8.51 -14.70 10.22
N GLN A 62 7.25 -14.42 9.88
CA GLN A 62 6.13 -15.30 10.21
C GLN A 62 5.96 -16.45 9.22
N LEU A 63 6.61 -16.37 8.06
CA LEU A 63 6.61 -17.41 7.03
C LEU A 63 7.78 -18.40 7.16
N THR A 64 8.83 -18.03 7.91
CA THR A 64 10.00 -18.86 8.24
C THR A 64 9.89 -19.45 9.64
#